data_AF-W2J721-F1
#
_entry.id   AF-W2J721-F1
#
_cell.length_a   1.000
_cell.length_b   1.000
_cell.length_c   1.000
_cell.angle_alpha   90.00
_cell.angle_beta   90.00
_cell.angle_gamma   90.00
#
_symmetry.space_group_name_H-M   'P 1'
#
loop_
_entity.id
_entity.type
_entity.pdbx_description
1 polymer ?
#
loop_
_entity_poly.entity_id
_entity_poly.type
_entity_poly.pdbx_seq_one_letter_code
_entity_poly.pdbx_strand_id
1 'polypeptide(L)'
;MCLLLVVLPGAFSADEPVQLSESFGGPHGTEFSDQASVAAGQTIGSITIRAGERVDGISLEVTGPKAATFSHGGSGGKANTLTLAKEEYITSMEAHWGEKKGRTRIFYLSFGTSAGNTVSGGSQTESKNTVTAPK
;
A
#
# COMPACT_ATOMS: atom_id res chain seq x y z
N MET A 1 -3.24 -0.31 12.57
CA MET A 1 -3.46 -0.63 11.15
C MET A 1 -2.16 -1.29 10.75
N CYS A 2 -2.18 -2.59 10.55
CA CYS A 2 -1.06 -3.30 9.96
C CYS A 2 -1.20 -3.11 8.46
N LEU A 3 -0.21 -2.49 7.81
CA LEU A 3 -0.26 -2.32 6.36
C LEU A 3 0.46 -3.49 5.70
N LEU A 4 -0.25 -4.18 4.82
CA LEU A 4 0.26 -5.26 3.98
C LEU A 4 0.46 -4.68 2.57
N LEU A 5 1.70 -4.69 2.06
CA LEU A 5 1.92 -4.50 0.64
C LEU A 5 1.74 -5.85 -0.04
N VAL A 6 0.72 -5.97 -0.89
CA VAL A 6 0.60 -7.10 -1.81
C VAL A 6 1.18 -6.65 -3.15
N VAL A 7 2.23 -7.32 -3.63
CA VAL A 7 2.77 -7.06 -4.96
C VAL A 7 2.59 -8.30 -5.83
N LEU A 8 2.12 -8.08 -7.05
CA LEU A 8 2.08 -9.07 -8.11
C LEU A 8 3.24 -8.79 -9.08
N PRO A 9 4.25 -9.67 -9.18
CA PRO A 9 5.18 -9.63 -10.29
C PRO A 9 4.50 -10.13 -11.56
N GLY A 10 4.74 -9.43 -12.67
CA GLY A 10 4.49 -9.96 -13.99
C GLY A 10 5.37 -11.19 -14.25
N ALA A 11 4.72 -12.33 -14.45
CA ALA A 11 5.20 -13.61 -14.96
C ALA A 11 6.10 -14.50 -14.04
N PHE A 12 5.56 -15.72 -13.77
CA PHE A 12 6.16 -17.02 -13.33
C PHE A 12 6.29 -17.38 -11.83
N SER A 13 5.44 -18.30 -11.34
CA SER A 13 5.68 -19.75 -11.11
C SER A 13 4.43 -20.36 -10.46
N ALA A 14 4.05 -21.59 -10.83
CA ALA A 14 2.70 -22.13 -10.68
C ALA A 14 2.26 -22.56 -9.26
N ASP A 15 2.98 -22.23 -8.19
CA ASP A 15 2.68 -22.78 -6.86
C ASP A 15 2.33 -21.77 -5.75
N GLU A 16 2.69 -20.49 -5.85
CA GLU A 16 2.11 -19.42 -5.01
C GLU A 16 2.05 -18.09 -5.78
N PRO A 17 0.89 -17.68 -6.32
CA PRO A 17 0.79 -16.51 -7.20
C PRO A 17 0.89 -15.16 -6.45
N VAL A 18 0.99 -15.17 -5.13
CA VAL A 18 0.99 -13.96 -4.29
C VAL A 18 2.05 -14.09 -3.20
N GLN A 19 3.00 -13.16 -3.19
CA GLN A 19 3.99 -13.04 -2.12
C GLN A 19 3.75 -11.76 -1.33
N LEU A 20 3.70 -11.90 -0.01
CA LEU A 20 3.49 -10.77 0.91
C LEU A 20 4.83 -10.23 1.40
N SER A 21 4.94 -8.91 1.52
CA SER A 21 6.02 -8.30 2.27
C SER A 21 5.82 -8.47 3.78
N GLU A 22 6.82 -8.05 4.56
CA GLU A 22 6.62 -7.78 5.99
C GLU A 22 5.51 -6.74 6.21
N SER A 23 4.86 -6.83 7.37
CA SER A 23 3.84 -5.86 7.80
C SER A 23 4.44 -4.84 8.76
N PHE A 24 4.06 -3.58 8.63
CA PHE A 24 4.49 -2.51 9.52
C PHE A 24 3.33 -1.88 10.28
N GLY A 25 3.60 -1.46 11.52
CA GLY A 25 2.63 -0.80 12.38
C GLY A 25 2.61 -1.38 13.79
N GLY A 26 1.42 -1.60 14.34
CA GLY A 26 1.25 -2.17 15.68
C GLY A 26 -0.16 -2.72 15.88
N PRO A 27 -0.45 -3.30 17.06
CA PRO A 27 -1.58 -4.20 17.30
C PRO A 27 -2.96 -3.53 17.34
N HIS A 28 -3.04 -2.25 16.98
CA HIS A 28 -4.24 -1.44 17.15
C HIS A 28 -4.96 -1.24 15.82
N GLY A 29 -6.30 -1.30 15.83
CA GLY A 29 -7.15 -1.09 14.64
C GLY A 29 -7.82 -2.39 14.22
N THR A 30 -8.39 -2.39 13.01
CA THR A 30 -8.96 -3.59 12.38
C THR A 30 -7.99 -4.09 11.34
N GLU A 31 -7.65 -5.37 11.41
CA GLU A 31 -6.85 -6.04 10.38
C GLU A 31 -7.66 -6.17 9.09
N PHE A 32 -6.99 -6.04 7.95
CA PHE A 32 -7.56 -6.26 6.63
C PHE A 32 -6.50 -6.92 5.76
N SER A 33 -6.96 -7.68 4.76
CA SER A 33 -6.11 -8.23 3.72
C SER A 33 -6.93 -8.40 2.46
N ASP A 34 -6.42 -7.89 1.34
CA ASP A 34 -7.04 -8.08 0.03
C ASP A 34 -6.51 -9.34 -0.68
N GLN A 35 -5.63 -10.12 -0.04
CA GLN A 35 -4.92 -11.26 -0.66
C GLN A 35 -5.86 -12.25 -1.35
N ALA A 36 -7.03 -12.55 -0.77
CA ALA A 36 -8.00 -13.46 -1.37
C ALA A 36 -8.63 -12.93 -2.68
N SER A 37 -8.52 -11.62 -2.93
CA SER A 37 -9.01 -10.94 -4.14
C SER A 37 -7.89 -10.66 -5.15
N VAL A 38 -6.65 -11.04 -4.83
CA VAL A 38 -5.47 -10.81 -5.65
C VAL A 38 -5.26 -12.00 -6.59
N ALA A 39 -5.04 -11.71 -7.87
CA ALA A 39 -4.80 -12.71 -8.90
C ALA A 39 -3.69 -12.25 -9.84
N ALA A 40 -2.86 -13.18 -10.30
CA ALA A 40 -1.80 -12.90 -11.26
C ALA A 40 -2.35 -12.20 -12.51
N GLY A 41 -1.61 -11.20 -13.01
CA GLY A 41 -1.99 -10.42 -14.19
C GLY A 41 -2.95 -9.27 -13.93
N GLN A 42 -3.30 -8.97 -12.66
CA GLN A 42 -4.01 -7.73 -12.35
C GLN A 42 -3.17 -6.51 -12.70
N THR A 43 -3.82 -5.50 -13.28
CA THR A 43 -3.22 -4.20 -13.59
C THR A 43 -3.71 -3.17 -12.59
N ILE A 44 -2.77 -2.50 -11.93
CA ILE A 44 -3.08 -1.40 -11.02
C ILE A 44 -3.18 -0.11 -11.83
N GLY A 45 -4.30 0.60 -11.72
CA GLY A 45 -4.50 1.90 -12.36
C GLY A 45 -4.11 3.06 -11.47
N SER A 46 -4.36 2.97 -10.17
CA SER A 46 -4.02 4.04 -9.24
C SER A 46 -3.83 3.56 -7.81
N ILE A 47 -3.04 4.33 -7.06
CA ILE A 47 -2.92 4.24 -5.62
C ILE A 47 -3.20 5.61 -5.02
N THR A 48 -3.99 5.64 -3.95
CA THR A 48 -4.34 6.86 -3.22
C THR A 48 -3.99 6.72 -1.75
N ILE A 49 -3.21 7.67 -1.23
CA ILE A 49 -2.98 7.84 0.21
C ILE A 49 -3.78 9.05 0.69
N ARG A 50 -4.70 8.83 1.64
CA ARG A 50 -5.36 9.91 2.38
C ARG A 50 -4.60 10.21 3.65
N ALA A 51 -4.10 11.44 3.80
CA ALA A 51 -3.29 11.80 4.97
C ALA A 51 -3.40 13.27 5.39
N GLY A 52 -3.25 13.50 6.69
CA GLY A 52 -2.94 14.78 7.33
C GLY A 52 -1.65 14.67 8.14
N GLU A 53 -1.69 14.90 9.46
CA GLU A 53 -0.56 14.59 10.38
C GLU A 53 -0.21 13.08 10.40
N ARG A 54 -1.15 12.23 9.99
CA ARG A 54 -1.00 10.78 9.90
C ARG A 54 -1.73 10.27 8.67
N VAL A 55 -1.53 9.00 8.34
CA VAL A 55 -2.36 8.32 7.33
C VAL A 55 -3.75 8.07 7.90
N ASP A 56 -4.76 8.46 7.12
CA ASP A 56 -6.17 8.26 7.42
C ASP A 56 -6.75 7.09 6.61
N GLY A 57 -6.27 6.86 5.39
CA GLY A 57 -6.72 5.75 4.55
C GLY A 57 -5.84 5.51 3.34
N ILE A 58 -6.02 4.35 2.73
CA ILE A 58 -5.35 3.93 1.50
C ILE A 58 -6.37 3.30 0.56
N SER A 59 -6.25 3.56 -0.74
CA SER A 59 -7.06 2.91 -1.75
C SER A 59 -6.20 2.48 -2.94
N LEU A 60 -6.50 1.32 -3.51
CA LEU A 60 -5.85 0.75 -4.68
C LEU A 60 -6.91 0.43 -5.73
N GLU A 61 -6.71 0.91 -6.95
CA GLU A 61 -7.59 0.66 -8.07
C GLU A 61 -6.97 -0.37 -9.00
N VAL A 62 -7.71 -1.46 -9.25
CA VAL A 62 -7.40 -2.47 -10.26
C VAL A 62 -8.21 -2.13 -11.50
N THR A 63 -7.55 -1.97 -12.65
CA THR A 63 -8.19 -1.63 -13.93
C THR A 63 -8.43 -2.85 -14.82
N GLY A 64 -7.70 -3.95 -14.60
CA GLY A 64 -7.85 -5.18 -15.36
C GLY A 64 -7.28 -6.40 -14.63
N PRO A 65 -7.62 -7.63 -15.04
CA PRO A 65 -8.64 -7.96 -16.04
C PRO A 65 -10.08 -7.73 -15.56
N LYS A 66 -10.30 -7.62 -14.24
CA LYS A 66 -11.58 -7.26 -13.63
C LYS A 66 -11.38 -6.02 -12.77
N ALA A 67 -12.16 -4.97 -13.05
CA ALA A 67 -12.08 -3.74 -12.29
C ALA A 67 -12.48 -3.97 -10.82
N ALA A 68 -11.70 -3.41 -9.91
CA ALA A 68 -11.96 -3.47 -8.47
C ALA A 68 -11.32 -2.25 -7.78
N THR A 69 -11.86 -1.89 -6.62
CA THR A 69 -11.24 -0.89 -5.75
C THR A 69 -11.16 -1.46 -4.35
N PHE A 70 -9.95 -1.54 -3.83
CA PHE A 70 -9.70 -1.85 -2.43
C PHE A 70 -9.51 -0.56 -1.67
N SER A 71 -10.20 -0.38 -0.54
CA SER A 71 -10.12 0.85 0.24
C SER A 71 -10.21 0.55 1.72
N HIS A 72 -9.22 1.04 2.47
CA HIS A 72 -9.07 0.78 3.88
C HIS A 72 -8.80 2.07 4.66
N GLY A 73 -9.26 2.12 5.91
CA GLY A 73 -9.18 3.31 6.75
C GLY A 73 -10.39 4.24 6.61
N GLY A 74 -10.24 5.49 7.00
CA GLY A 74 -11.28 6.50 7.04
C GLY A 74 -11.22 7.52 5.91
N SER A 75 -12.22 8.40 5.88
CA SER A 75 -12.37 9.48 4.88
C SER A 75 -11.61 10.77 5.22
N GLY A 76 -10.87 10.80 6.33
CA GLY A 76 -10.06 11.95 6.74
C GLY A 76 -8.89 12.26 5.80
N GLY A 77 -8.13 13.30 6.12
CA GLY A 77 -6.93 13.70 5.38
C GLY A 77 -7.18 14.23 3.96
N LYS A 78 -6.12 14.74 3.34
CA LYS A 78 -6.09 15.09 1.91
C LYS A 78 -5.74 13.83 1.10
N ALA A 79 -6.42 13.62 -0.02
CA ALA A 79 -6.08 12.57 -0.96
C ALA A 79 -4.84 12.95 -1.78
N ASN A 80 -3.87 12.05 -1.83
CA ASN A 80 -2.70 12.10 -2.70
C ASN A 80 -2.76 10.85 -3.58
N THR A 81 -2.96 11.05 -4.88
CA THR A 81 -3.19 9.96 -5.83
C THR A 81 -2.09 9.94 -6.86
N LEU A 82 -1.55 8.75 -7.12
CA LEU A 82 -0.71 8.47 -8.27
C LEU A 82 -1.47 7.53 -9.20
N THR A 83 -1.66 7.97 -10.44
CA THR A 83 -2.12 7.13 -11.54
C THR A 83 -0.90 6.47 -12.17
N LEU A 84 -0.96 5.16 -12.34
CA LEU A 84 0.10 4.37 -12.94
C LEU A 84 -0.09 4.33 -14.45
N ALA A 85 1.00 4.50 -15.19
CA ALA A 85 1.03 4.29 -16.63
C ALA A 85 0.82 2.81 -16.98
N LYS A 86 0.55 2.53 -18.26
CA LYS A 86 0.50 1.15 -18.76
C LYS A 86 1.85 0.45 -18.45
N GLU A 87 1.78 -0.78 -17.94
CA GLU A 87 2.93 -1.60 -17.55
C GLU A 87 3.76 -1.04 -16.37
N GLU A 88 3.35 0.08 -15.78
CA GLU A 88 3.91 0.57 -14.52
C GLU A 88 3.34 -0.25 -13.34
N TYR A 89 4.20 -0.54 -12.37
CA TYR A 89 3.81 -1.28 -11.17
C TYR A 89 4.54 -0.75 -9.94
N ILE A 90 3.97 -0.98 -8.77
CA ILE A 90 4.55 -0.58 -7.47
C ILE A 90 5.75 -1.49 -7.17
N THR A 91 6.89 -0.89 -6.82
CA THR A 91 8.15 -1.60 -6.56
C THR A 91 8.63 -1.46 -5.13
N SER A 92 8.14 -0.47 -4.38
CA SER A 92 8.56 -0.25 -3.00
C SER A 92 7.49 0.43 -2.15
N MET A 93 7.62 0.24 -0.85
CA MET A 93 6.84 0.94 0.17
C MET A 93 7.74 1.32 1.34
N GLU A 94 7.69 2.58 1.75
CA GLU A 94 8.21 3.08 3.02
C GLU A 94 7.03 3.37 3.95
N ALA A 95 7.11 2.88 5.17
CA ALA A 95 6.12 3.13 6.20
C ALA A 95 6.77 3.69 7.45
N HIS A 96 6.14 4.70 8.05
CA HIS A 96 6.49 5.20 9.37
C HIS A 96 5.31 5.02 10.32
N TRP A 97 5.60 4.59 11.54
CA TRP A 97 4.59 4.40 12.58
C TRP A 97 5.02 5.05 13.89
N GLY A 98 4.06 5.22 14.78
CA GLY A 98 4.29 5.82 16.09
C GLY A 98 3.07 5.66 16.98
N GLU A 99 3.24 6.01 18.25
CA GLU A 99 2.15 5.94 19.21
C GLU A 99 1.48 7.32 19.39
N LYS A 100 0.14 7.34 19.41
CA LYS A 100 -0.64 8.51 19.82
C LYS A 100 -1.73 8.08 20.77
N LYS A 101 -1.63 8.55 22.02
CA LYS A 101 -2.56 8.23 23.12
C LYS A 101 -2.66 6.72 23.38
N GLY A 102 -1.53 6.03 23.58
CA GLY A 102 -1.52 4.59 23.87
C GLY A 102 -1.82 3.67 22.69
N ARG A 103 -1.95 4.21 21.46
CA ARG A 103 -2.29 3.42 20.27
C ARG A 103 -1.34 3.69 19.11
N THR A 104 -0.75 2.63 18.57
CA THR A 104 0.10 2.65 17.38
C THR A 104 -0.71 3.01 16.13
N ARG A 105 -0.16 3.87 15.29
CA ARG A 105 -0.77 4.32 14.03
C ARG A 105 0.29 4.42 12.95
N ILE A 106 -0.14 4.30 11.70
CA ILE A 106 0.70 4.66 10.55
C ILE A 106 0.64 6.18 10.40
N PHE A 107 1.80 6.81 10.47
CA PHE A 107 1.93 8.26 10.36
C PHE A 107 2.33 8.70 8.96
N TYR A 108 3.08 7.89 8.23
CA TYR A 108 3.47 8.19 6.86
C TYR A 108 3.56 6.94 6.00
N LEU A 109 3.20 7.10 4.74
CA LEU A 109 3.44 6.12 3.69
C LEU A 109 4.05 6.80 2.48
N SER A 110 4.93 6.07 1.79
CA SER A 110 5.42 6.38 0.46
C SER A 110 5.45 5.12 -0.38
N PHE A 111 4.99 5.19 -1.62
CA PHE A 111 5.12 4.11 -2.59
C PHE A 111 5.96 4.59 -3.77
N GLY A 112 6.89 3.74 -4.21
CA GLY A 112 7.65 3.92 -5.44
C GLY A 112 7.21 2.96 -6.52
N THR A 113 7.38 3.35 -7.79
CA THR A 113 6.99 2.53 -8.95
C THR A 113 8.18 2.17 -9.84
N SER A 114 7.97 1.23 -10.77
CA SER A 114 8.95 0.84 -11.79
C SER A 114 9.33 1.97 -12.74
N ALA A 115 8.48 2.99 -12.89
CA ALA A 115 8.75 4.18 -13.69
C ALA A 115 9.49 5.29 -12.90
N GLY A 116 9.83 5.06 -11.63
CA GLY A 116 10.47 6.05 -10.75
C GLY A 116 9.51 7.11 -10.21
N ASN A 117 8.20 6.93 -10.37
CA ASN A 117 7.20 7.82 -9.77
C ASN A 117 7.02 7.48 -8.29
N THR A 118 6.57 8.47 -7.52
CA THR A 118 6.28 8.29 -6.09
C THR A 118 4.98 8.96 -5.69
N VAL A 119 4.30 8.38 -4.70
CA VAL A 119 3.23 9.03 -3.95
C VAL A 119 3.46 8.85 -2.47
N SER A 120 3.27 9.90 -1.71
CA SER A 120 3.42 9.86 -0.26
C SER A 120 2.38 10.73 0.44
N GLY A 121 2.24 10.52 1.74
CA GLY A 121 1.37 11.33 2.58
C GLY A 121 1.58 11.03 4.06
N GLY A 122 1.38 12.05 4.89
CA GLY A 122 1.51 11.94 6.34
C GLY A 122 2.74 12.65 6.89
N SER A 123 3.18 12.26 8.08
CA SER A 123 4.37 12.82 8.75
C SER A 123 5.36 11.72 9.11
N GLN A 124 6.64 11.94 8.83
CA GLN A 124 7.69 10.96 9.15
C GLN A 124 7.91 10.89 10.67
N THR A 125 8.17 9.69 11.16
CA THR A 125 8.57 9.41 12.55
C THR A 125 9.91 8.68 12.59
N GLU A 126 10.47 8.48 13.78
CA GLU A 126 11.71 7.72 13.98
C GLU A 126 11.54 6.23 13.65
N SER A 127 10.40 5.64 14.00
CA SER A 127 10.10 4.23 13.68
C SER A 127 9.63 4.11 12.23
N LYS A 128 10.48 3.52 11.40
CA LYS A 128 10.22 3.36 9.97
C LYS A 128 10.87 2.11 9.40
N ASN A 129 10.35 1.65 8.28
CA ASN A 129 11.01 0.64 7.46
C ASN A 129 10.60 0.79 5.99
N THR A 130 11.43 0.25 5.11
CA THR A 130 11.21 0.24 3.67
C THR A 130 11.32 -1.18 3.16
N VAL A 131 10.36 -1.59 2.35
CA VAL A 131 10.37 -2.87 1.64
C VAL A 131 10.36 -2.65 0.15
N THR A 132 11.06 -3.52 -0.55
CA THR A 132 10.90 -3.68 -2.00
C THR A 132 9.95 -4.84 -2.26
N ALA A 133 9.22 -4.76 -3.36
CA ALA A 133 8.48 -5.89 -3.89
C ALA A 133 9.39 -7.14 -3.94
N PRO A 134 8.91 -8.30 -3.49
CA PRO A 134 9.63 -9.56 -3.66
C PRO A 134 9.93 -9.84 -5.14
N LYS A 135 11.02 -10.56 -5.40
CA LYS A 135 11.45 -10.95 -6.75
C LYS A 135 10.94 -12.34 -7.12
#